data_AF-A0AAV7DGT3-F1
#
_entry.id   AF-A0AAV7DGT3-F1
#
_cell.length_a   1.000
_cell.length_b   1.000
_cell.length_c   1.000
_cell.angle_alpha   90.00
_cell.angle_beta   90.00
_cell.angle_gamma   90.00
#
_symmetry.space_group_name_H-M   'P 1'
#
loop_
_entity.id
_entity.type
_entity.pdbx_description
1 polymer ?
#
loop_
_entity_poly.entity_id
_entity_poly.type
_entity_poly.pdbx_seq_one_letter_code
_entity_poly.pdbx_strand_id
1 'polypeptide(L)'
;MLCCFGGGILSSLLLAEPPAAVLSNSTNIIYATIVWYMVYYFPLDLFYRCFCFLPLRIIASAMKEVTRTWKIVGGVTQAQSRFKDALLVMVANGWAKAAGGGLISNFEQLVRGVWKPESNELLKMSYPVKISLVGSILFTLQQIELLPLERHHLMFIYTMFLITTKVSYTDVLY
;
A
#
# COMPACT_ATOMS: atom_id res chain seq x y z
N MET A 1 -7.78 10.65 -3.05
CA MET A 1 -8.42 9.52 -2.33
C MET A 1 -7.97 8.15 -2.84
N LEU A 2 -8.03 7.87 -4.14
CA LEU A 2 -7.59 6.57 -4.71
C LEU A 2 -6.15 6.19 -4.32
N CYS A 3 -5.22 7.14 -4.26
CA CYS A 3 -3.84 6.86 -3.82
C CYS A 3 -3.73 6.46 -2.34
N CYS A 4 -4.63 6.94 -1.47
CA CYS A 4 -4.60 6.68 -0.03
C CYS A 4 -5.36 5.39 0.33
N PHE A 5 -6.52 5.21 -0.29
CA PHE A 5 -7.51 4.18 0.04
C PHE A 5 -7.65 3.08 -1.01
N GLY A 6 -6.96 3.19 -2.16
CA GLY A 6 -7.06 2.24 -3.26
C GLY A 6 -6.76 0.79 -2.86
N GLY A 7 -5.89 0.59 -1.87
CA GLY A 7 -5.66 -0.73 -1.28
C GLY A 7 -6.91 -1.33 -0.63
N GLY A 8 -7.61 -0.54 0.20
CA GLY A 8 -8.86 -0.98 0.81
C GLY A 8 -9.96 -1.20 -0.21
N ILE A 9 -10.11 -0.29 -1.18
CA ILE A 9 -11.12 -0.38 -2.24
C ILE A 9 -10.94 -1.67 -3.06
N LEU A 10 -9.70 -1.95 -3.50
CA LEU A 10 -9.41 -3.15 -4.29
C LEU A 10 -9.58 -4.43 -3.47
N SER A 11 -9.11 -4.43 -2.21
CA SER A 11 -9.28 -5.56 -1.29
C SER A 11 -10.76 -5.87 -1.02
N SER A 12 -11.58 -4.86 -0.76
CA SER A 12 -13.03 -5.03 -0.58
C SER A 12 -13.69 -5.56 -1.85
N LEU A 13 -13.31 -5.05 -3.04
CA LEU A 13 -13.85 -5.55 -4.31
C LEU A 13 -13.51 -7.04 -4.54
N LEU A 14 -12.28 -7.47 -4.23
CA LEU A 14 -11.88 -8.88 -4.35
C LEU A 14 -12.64 -9.82 -3.39
N LEU A 15 -13.00 -9.33 -2.20
CA LEU A 15 -13.75 -10.10 -1.21
C LEU A 15 -15.28 -9.93 -1.31
N ALA A 16 -15.77 -9.24 -2.34
CA ALA A 16 -17.17 -8.86 -2.52
C ALA A 16 -17.76 -8.09 -1.31
N GLU A 17 -16.91 -7.33 -0.63
CA GLU A 17 -17.33 -6.35 0.37
C GLU A 17 -17.66 -5.01 -0.31
N PRO A 18 -18.59 -4.21 0.25
CA PRO A 18 -18.94 -2.92 -0.32
C PRO A 18 -17.70 -1.99 -0.33
N PRO A 19 -17.19 -1.57 -1.51
CA PRO A 19 -15.98 -0.71 -1.57
C PRO A 19 -16.21 0.66 -0.91
N ALA A 20 -17.46 1.11 -0.87
CA ALA A 20 -17.90 2.30 -0.15
C ALA A 20 -17.69 2.20 1.37
N ALA A 21 -17.54 1.00 1.95
CA ALA A 21 -17.27 0.84 3.37
C ALA A 21 -15.92 1.46 3.79
N VAL A 22 -14.95 1.55 2.87
CA VAL A 22 -13.69 2.26 3.12
C VAL A 22 -13.92 3.76 3.35
N LEU A 23 -15.01 4.29 2.78
CA LEU A 23 -15.45 5.68 2.95
C LEU A 23 -16.37 5.88 4.17
N SER A 24 -16.67 4.84 4.94
CA SER A 24 -17.47 4.99 6.16
C SER A 24 -16.64 5.60 7.31
N ASN A 25 -15.31 5.45 7.28
CA ASN A 25 -14.43 6.01 8.29
C ASN A 25 -14.15 7.50 8.01
N SER A 26 -15.04 8.36 8.48
CA SER A 26 -14.97 9.82 8.30
C SER A 26 -13.65 10.40 8.80
N THR A 27 -13.13 9.91 9.93
CA THR A 27 -11.85 10.36 10.51
C THR A 27 -10.69 10.19 9.53
N ASN A 28 -10.54 9.00 8.95
CA ASN A 28 -9.47 8.73 7.97
C ASN A 28 -9.61 9.59 6.71
N ILE A 29 -10.85 9.77 6.23
CA ILE A 29 -11.12 10.59 5.05
C ILE A 29 -10.78 12.05 5.32
N ILE A 30 -11.16 12.58 6.48
CA ILE A 30 -10.84 13.95 6.89
C ILE A 30 -9.33 14.13 6.94
N TYR A 31 -8.57 13.21 7.57
CA TYR A 31 -7.11 13.28 7.57
C TYR A 31 -6.51 13.30 6.17
N ALA A 32 -6.93 12.37 5.30
CA ALA A 32 -6.44 12.32 3.93
C ALA A 32 -6.80 13.59 3.13
N THR A 33 -7.97 14.17 3.39
CA THR A 33 -8.46 15.38 2.71
C THR A 33 -7.70 16.61 3.18
N ILE A 34 -7.44 16.74 4.49
CA ILE A 34 -6.61 17.82 5.05
C ILE A 34 -5.20 17.75 4.46
N VAL A 35 -4.57 16.58 4.45
CA VAL A 35 -3.23 16.41 3.87
C VAL A 35 -3.24 16.76 2.38
N TRP A 36 -4.22 16.30 1.62
CA TRP A 36 -4.37 16.66 0.20
C TRP A 36 -4.52 18.18 0.02
N TYR A 37 -5.39 18.83 0.80
CA TYR A 37 -5.59 20.27 0.71
C TYR A 37 -4.31 21.05 1.05
N MET A 38 -3.61 20.67 2.12
CA MET A 38 -2.35 21.29 2.52
C MET A 38 -1.24 21.10 1.47
N VAL A 39 -1.17 19.97 0.79
CA VAL A 39 -0.16 19.74 -0.26
C VAL A 39 -0.38 20.65 -1.47
N TYR A 40 -1.62 20.95 -1.86
CA TYR A 40 -1.92 21.67 -3.11
C TYR A 40 -2.25 23.15 -2.93
N TYR A 41 -2.85 23.55 -1.81
CA TYR A 41 -3.44 24.88 -1.64
C TYR A 41 -2.85 25.68 -0.47
N PHE A 42 -1.83 25.15 0.22
CA PHE A 42 -1.20 25.88 1.31
C PHE A 42 -0.41 27.10 0.78
N PRO A 43 -0.52 28.27 1.42
CA PRO A 43 0.09 29.50 0.90
C PRO A 43 1.59 29.34 0.66
N LEU A 44 2.05 29.89 -0.46
CA LEU A 44 3.46 29.86 -0.90
C LEU A 44 4.05 28.44 -1.02
N ASP A 45 3.19 27.41 -1.09
CA ASP A 45 3.59 26.01 -1.24
C ASP A 45 4.48 25.52 -0.07
N LEU A 46 4.40 26.17 1.10
CA LEU A 46 5.27 25.90 2.25
C LEU A 46 5.17 24.45 2.74
N PHE A 47 3.95 23.89 2.77
CA PHE A 47 3.72 22.54 3.27
C PHE A 47 4.40 21.50 2.37
N TYR A 48 4.20 21.60 1.05
CA TYR A 48 4.87 20.73 0.09
C TYR A 48 6.39 20.86 0.18
N ARG A 49 6.92 22.09 0.18
CA ARG A 49 8.37 22.35 0.29
C ARG A 49 8.98 21.75 1.56
N CYS A 50 8.28 21.82 2.68
CA CYS A 50 8.70 21.21 3.94
C CYS A 50 8.84 19.68 3.80
N PHE A 51 7.83 19.00 3.23
CA PHE A 51 7.88 17.55 3.03
C PHE A 51 8.74 17.10 1.85
N CYS A 52 9.15 18.02 0.97
CA CYS A 52 10.20 17.79 -0.03
C CYS A 52 11.62 17.83 0.56
N PHE A 53 11.80 18.41 1.75
CA PHE A 53 13.09 18.39 2.45
C PHE A 53 13.48 16.94 2.78
N LEU A 54 14.71 16.56 2.38
CA LEU A 54 15.13 15.16 2.33
C LEU A 54 14.90 14.39 3.66
N PRO A 55 15.28 14.90 4.85
CA PRO A 55 15.03 14.21 6.12
C PRO A 55 13.54 13.93 6.38
N LEU A 56 12.66 14.91 6.14
CA LEU A 56 11.22 14.75 6.37
C LEU A 56 10.60 13.80 5.35
N ARG A 57 11.07 13.85 4.10
CA ARG A 57 10.66 12.92 3.05
C ARG A 57 11.05 11.48 3.38
N ILE A 58 12.26 11.26 3.88
CA ILE A 58 12.74 9.96 4.33
C ILE A 58 11.85 9.42 5.44
N ILE A 59 11.59 10.21 6.50
CA ILE A 59 10.73 9.80 7.61
C ILE A 59 9.32 9.46 7.12
N ALA A 60 8.70 10.32 6.31
CA ALA A 60 7.36 10.10 5.77
C ALA A 60 7.29 8.82 4.89
N SER A 61 8.32 8.61 4.06
CA SER A 61 8.41 7.41 3.23
C SER A 61 8.62 6.14 4.05
N ALA A 62 9.44 6.17 5.09
CA ALA A 62 9.67 5.04 5.99
C ALA A 62 8.37 4.65 6.73
N MET A 63 7.65 5.63 7.27
CA MET A 63 6.35 5.41 7.92
C MET A 63 5.29 4.83 6.97
N LYS A 64 5.33 5.21 5.69
CA LYS A 64 4.49 4.61 4.65
C LYS A 64 4.81 3.12 4.46
N GLU A 65 6.09 2.73 4.48
CA GLU A 65 6.49 1.32 4.37
C GLU A 65 6.08 0.50 5.62
N VAL A 66 6.12 1.08 6.82
CA VAL A 66 5.55 0.45 8.03
C VAL A 66 4.06 0.18 7.85
N THR A 67 3.31 1.17 7.36
CA THR A 67 1.87 1.04 7.11
C THR A 67 1.58 -0.02 6.04
N ARG A 68 2.46 -0.18 5.06
CA ARG A 68 2.35 -1.22 4.03
C ARG A 68 2.40 -2.62 4.65
N THR A 69 3.35 -2.90 5.53
CA THR A 69 3.43 -4.21 6.21
C THR A 69 2.14 -4.54 6.94
N TRP A 70 1.62 -3.58 7.72
CA TRP A 70 0.34 -3.75 8.41
C TRP A 70 -0.84 -4.00 7.46
N LYS A 71 -0.86 -3.33 6.30
CA LYS A 71 -1.86 -3.56 5.26
C LYS A 71 -1.76 -4.96 4.66
N ILE A 72 -0.55 -5.47 4.41
CA ILE A 72 -0.35 -6.85 3.92
C ILE A 72 -0.90 -7.85 4.94
N VAL A 73 -0.41 -7.78 6.18
CA VAL A 73 -0.82 -8.70 7.25
C VAL A 73 -2.33 -8.62 7.46
N GLY A 74 -2.88 -7.41 7.56
CA GLY A 74 -4.32 -7.19 7.72
C GLY A 74 -5.17 -7.60 6.52
N GLY A 75 -4.57 -7.81 5.33
CA GLY A 75 -5.26 -8.35 4.16
C GLY A 75 -5.22 -9.88 4.15
N VAL A 76 -4.06 -10.47 4.47
CA VAL A 76 -3.89 -11.92 4.62
C VAL A 76 -4.82 -12.46 5.71
N THR A 77 -4.85 -11.84 6.89
CA THR A 77 -5.71 -12.28 8.00
C THR A 77 -7.20 -12.10 7.71
N GLN A 78 -7.57 -11.02 7.02
CA GLN A 78 -8.96 -10.78 6.59
C GLN A 78 -9.42 -11.82 5.57
N ALA A 79 -8.55 -12.23 4.65
CA ALA A 79 -8.88 -13.28 3.70
C ALA A 79 -8.96 -14.65 4.38
N GLN A 80 -8.06 -14.96 5.30
CA GLN A 80 -8.08 -16.24 6.02
C GLN A 80 -9.34 -16.42 6.87
N SER A 81 -9.82 -15.36 7.53
CA SER A 81 -11.05 -15.45 8.34
C SER A 81 -12.27 -15.84 7.50
N ARG A 82 -12.26 -15.53 6.20
CA ARG A 82 -13.30 -15.89 5.22
C ARG A 82 -13.03 -17.24 4.55
N PHE A 83 -11.78 -17.52 4.21
CA PHE A 83 -11.34 -18.70 3.47
C PHE A 83 -10.14 -19.35 4.17
N LYS A 84 -10.40 -20.39 4.97
CA LYS A 84 -9.41 -20.98 5.89
C LYS A 84 -8.12 -21.45 5.20
N ASP A 85 -8.21 -22.06 4.01
CA ASP A 85 -7.07 -22.68 3.31
C ASP A 85 -6.86 -22.18 1.87
N ALA A 86 -7.42 -21.02 1.51
CA ALA A 86 -7.30 -20.49 0.15
C ALA A 86 -6.06 -19.59 0.01
N LEU A 87 -4.89 -20.21 -0.21
CA LEU A 87 -3.59 -19.52 -0.34
C LEU A 87 -3.63 -18.36 -1.35
N LEU A 88 -4.19 -18.61 -2.53
CA LEU A 88 -4.27 -17.60 -3.58
C LEU A 88 -5.13 -16.40 -3.17
N VAL A 89 -6.20 -16.62 -2.41
CA VAL A 89 -7.08 -15.56 -1.93
C VAL A 89 -6.38 -14.72 -0.86
N MET A 90 -5.62 -15.37 0.04
CA MET A 90 -4.80 -14.67 1.04
C MET A 90 -3.73 -13.80 0.38
N VAL A 91 -2.99 -14.35 -0.59
CA VAL A 91 -1.97 -13.61 -1.34
C VAL A 91 -2.58 -12.46 -2.11
N ALA A 92 -3.67 -12.70 -2.87
CA ALA A 92 -4.33 -11.69 -3.67
C ALA A 92 -4.86 -10.54 -2.79
N ASN A 93 -5.47 -10.85 -1.65
CA ASN A 93 -6.03 -9.81 -0.78
C ASN A 93 -4.95 -9.03 -0.04
N GLY A 94 -3.90 -9.70 0.48
CA GLY A 94 -2.74 -9.03 1.07
C GLY A 94 -2.05 -8.10 0.08
N TRP A 95 -1.91 -8.55 -1.17
CA TRP A 95 -1.27 -7.79 -2.23
C TRP A 95 -2.12 -6.58 -2.64
N ALA A 96 -3.42 -6.79 -2.83
CA ALA A 96 -4.38 -5.72 -3.11
C ALA A 96 -4.39 -4.66 -2.02
N LYS A 97 -4.44 -5.05 -0.74
CA LYS A 97 -4.52 -4.10 0.38
C LYS A 97 -3.28 -3.22 0.51
N ALA A 98 -2.11 -3.77 0.17
CA ALA A 98 -0.83 -3.08 0.27
C ALA A 98 -0.48 -2.21 -0.95
N ALA A 99 -0.75 -2.72 -2.15
CA ALA A 99 -0.34 -2.10 -3.42
C ALA A 99 -1.51 -1.69 -4.33
N GLY A 100 -2.75 -1.70 -3.82
CA GLY A 100 -3.94 -1.47 -4.64
C GLY A 100 -3.96 -0.14 -5.36
N GLY A 101 -3.39 0.93 -4.79
CA GLY A 101 -3.24 2.21 -5.49
C GLY A 101 -2.37 2.13 -6.75
N GLY A 102 -1.35 1.26 -6.77
CA GLY A 102 -0.57 0.97 -7.97
C GLY A 102 -1.33 0.08 -8.94
N LEU A 103 -1.96 -0.99 -8.45
CA LEU A 103 -2.74 -1.92 -9.28
C LEU A 103 -3.91 -1.26 -10.00
N ILE A 104 -4.55 -0.26 -9.39
CA ILE A 104 -5.62 0.54 -10.01
C ILE A 104 -5.11 1.82 -10.66
N SER A 105 -3.79 1.99 -10.85
CA SER A 105 -3.21 3.23 -11.38
C SER A 105 -3.74 3.60 -12.76
N ASN A 106 -4.04 2.64 -13.63
CA ASN A 106 -4.67 2.91 -14.93
C ASN A 106 -6.05 3.59 -14.78
N PHE A 107 -6.84 3.16 -13.79
CA PHE A 107 -8.13 3.78 -13.48
C PHE A 107 -7.95 5.15 -12.80
N GLU A 108 -6.96 5.29 -11.93
CA GLU A 108 -6.60 6.59 -11.33
C GLU A 108 -6.18 7.61 -12.39
N GLN A 109 -5.40 7.19 -13.40
CA GLN A 109 -5.04 8.01 -14.55
C GLN A 109 -6.29 8.41 -15.34
N LEU A 110 -7.21 7.47 -15.58
CA LEU A 110 -8.46 7.73 -16.29
C LEU A 110 -9.31 8.79 -15.57
N VAL A 111 -9.40 8.74 -14.23
CA VAL A 111 -10.07 9.76 -13.41
C VAL A 111 -9.46 11.15 -13.61
N ARG A 112 -8.16 11.22 -13.89
CA ARG A 112 -7.44 12.46 -14.21
C ARG A 112 -7.50 12.86 -15.69
N GLY A 113 -8.24 12.11 -16.51
CA GLY A 113 -8.37 12.34 -17.95
C GLY A 113 -7.22 11.80 -18.80
N VAL A 114 -6.38 10.92 -18.26
CA VAL A 114 -5.25 10.32 -18.98
C VAL A 114 -5.51 8.82 -19.19
N TRP A 115 -5.40 8.35 -20.43
CA TRP A 115 -5.51 6.93 -20.76
C TRP A 115 -4.23 6.42 -21.41
N LYS A 116 -3.57 5.45 -20.75
CA LYS A 116 -2.33 4.80 -21.22
C LYS A 116 -2.48 3.29 -21.11
N PRO A 117 -3.16 2.65 -22.07
CA PRO A 117 -3.43 1.22 -22.02
C PRO A 117 -2.17 0.37 -22.18
N GLU A 118 -1.10 0.92 -22.77
CA GLU A 118 0.15 0.18 -23.03
C GLU A 118 0.96 -0.06 -21.75
N SER A 119 0.73 0.74 -20.70
CA SER A 119 1.40 0.60 -19.41
C SER A 119 0.44 0.06 -18.36
N ASN A 120 0.72 -1.10 -17.79
CA ASN A 120 0.00 -1.64 -16.64
C ASN A 120 1.00 -2.30 -15.67
N GLU A 121 0.74 -2.17 -14.37
CA GLU A 121 1.50 -2.82 -13.30
C GLU A 121 1.58 -4.34 -13.46
N LEU A 122 0.56 -4.98 -14.05
CA LEU A 122 0.59 -6.41 -14.33
C LEU A 122 1.56 -6.79 -15.46
N LEU A 123 1.81 -5.89 -16.41
CA LEU A 123 2.72 -6.11 -17.54
C LEU A 123 4.17 -5.82 -17.15
N LYS A 124 4.39 -4.74 -16.41
CA LYS A 124 5.70 -4.38 -15.84
C LYS A 124 5.54 -3.85 -14.42
N MET A 125 5.68 -4.74 -13.45
CA MET A 125 5.52 -4.40 -12.03
C MET A 125 6.58 -3.41 -11.56
N SER A 126 6.11 -2.32 -10.97
CA SER A 126 6.94 -1.39 -10.21
C SER A 126 7.46 -2.05 -8.93
N TYR A 127 8.55 -1.50 -8.40
CA TYR A 127 9.17 -2.01 -7.18
C TYR A 127 8.15 -2.14 -6.01
N PRO A 128 7.31 -1.13 -5.70
CA PRO A 128 6.29 -1.23 -4.65
C PRO A 128 5.29 -2.38 -4.87
N VAL A 129 4.84 -2.61 -6.09
CA VAL A 129 3.86 -3.66 -6.40
C VAL A 129 4.51 -5.04 -6.25
N LYS A 130 5.72 -5.21 -6.80
CA LYS A 130 6.48 -6.45 -6.72
C LYS A 130 6.81 -6.84 -5.28
N ILE A 131 7.29 -5.90 -4.48
CA ILE A 131 7.70 -6.21 -3.10
C ILE A 131 6.49 -6.51 -2.20
N SER A 132 5.35 -5.88 -2.48
CA SER A 132 4.10 -6.19 -1.76
C SER A 132 3.58 -7.58 -2.11
N LEU A 133 3.77 -8.06 -3.34
CA LEU A 133 3.45 -9.44 -3.73
C LEU A 133 4.33 -10.43 -2.95
N VAL A 134 5.66 -10.20 -2.92
CA VAL A 134 6.59 -11.04 -2.14
C VAL A 134 6.21 -11.05 -0.66
N GLY A 135 5.92 -9.88 -0.07
CA GLY A 135 5.46 -9.79 1.31
C GLY A 135 4.16 -10.57 1.54
N SER A 136 3.20 -10.47 0.62
CA SER A 136 1.93 -11.19 0.73
C SER A 136 2.11 -12.70 0.67
N ILE A 137 3.04 -13.20 -0.14
CA ILE A 137 3.42 -14.62 -0.16
C ILE A 137 4.04 -15.01 1.18
N LEU A 138 5.05 -14.27 1.67
CA LEU A 138 5.73 -14.56 2.94
C LEU A 138 4.76 -14.60 4.12
N PHE A 139 3.88 -13.60 4.24
CA PHE A 139 2.89 -13.55 5.32
C PHE A 139 1.81 -14.61 5.15
N THR A 140 1.48 -15.03 3.92
CA THR A 140 0.56 -16.17 3.72
C THR A 140 1.21 -17.47 4.15
N LEU A 141 2.48 -17.72 3.76
CA LEU A 141 3.24 -18.91 4.19
C LEU A 141 3.40 -18.95 5.72
N GLN A 142 3.56 -17.78 6.33
CA GLN A 142 3.56 -17.65 7.78
C GLN A 142 2.18 -17.96 8.38
N GLN A 143 1.10 -17.50 7.75
CA GLN A 143 -0.25 -17.66 8.27
C GLN A 143 -0.74 -19.12 8.24
N ILE A 144 -0.18 -19.94 7.35
CA ILE A 144 -0.43 -21.39 7.26
C ILE A 144 0.60 -22.24 8.02
N GLU A 145 1.46 -21.61 8.83
CA GLU A 145 2.49 -22.27 9.63
C GLU A 145 3.56 -23.05 8.83
N LEU A 146 3.69 -22.78 7.52
CA LEU A 146 4.75 -23.38 6.69
C LEU A 146 6.10 -22.70 6.92
N LEU A 147 6.10 -21.43 7.33
CA LEU A 147 7.30 -20.68 7.66
C LEU A 147 7.54 -20.75 9.18
N PRO A 148 8.64 -21.35 9.66
CA PRO A 148 8.92 -21.49 11.10
C PRO A 148 9.53 -20.20 11.67
N LEU A 149 8.78 -19.09 11.59
CA LEU A 149 9.15 -17.81 12.18
C LEU A 149 7.95 -17.28 12.95
N GLU A 150 8.15 -16.44 13.97
CA GLU A 150 7.00 -15.75 14.58
C GLU A 150 6.55 -14.58 13.70
N ARG A 151 5.23 -14.30 13.69
CA ARG A 151 4.65 -13.19 12.93
C ARG A 151 5.33 -11.85 13.26
N HIS A 152 5.62 -11.60 14.54
CA HIS A 152 6.26 -10.36 14.98
C HIS A 152 7.68 -10.20 14.43
N HIS A 153 8.47 -11.27 14.44
CA HIS A 153 9.80 -11.27 13.83
C HIS A 153 9.74 -11.07 12.31
N LEU A 154 8.79 -11.73 11.62
CA LEU A 154 8.60 -11.54 10.18
C LEU A 154 8.23 -10.09 9.85
N MET A 155 7.29 -9.51 10.60
CA MET A 155 6.88 -8.10 10.43
C MET A 155 8.05 -7.16 10.62
N PHE A 156 8.88 -7.36 11.64
CA PHE A 156 10.03 -6.52 11.91
C PHE A 156 11.07 -6.61 10.78
N ILE A 157 11.50 -7.83 10.43
CA ILE A 157 12.52 -8.07 9.40
C ILE A 157 12.06 -7.53 8.04
N TYR A 158 10.82 -7.85 7.64
CA TYR A 158 10.26 -7.39 6.37
C TYR A 158 10.15 -5.86 6.32
N THR A 159 9.68 -5.22 7.41
CA THR A 159 9.57 -3.76 7.46
C THR A 159 10.93 -3.08 7.40
N MET A 160 11.93 -3.59 8.14
CA MET A 160 13.29 -3.06 8.08
C MET A 160 13.88 -3.20 6.68
N PHE A 161 13.66 -4.34 6.02
CA PHE A 161 14.06 -4.54 4.63
C PHE A 161 13.39 -3.53 3.67
N LEU A 162 12.09 -3.28 3.82
CA LEU A 162 11.40 -2.27 3.00
C LEU A 162 11.93 -0.87 3.23
N ILE A 163 12.17 -0.48 4.48
CA ILE A 163 12.67 0.85 4.83
C ILE A 163 14.08 1.04 4.28
N THR A 164 15.01 0.12 4.54
CA THR A 164 16.40 0.25 4.08
C THR A 164 16.48 0.35 2.57
N THR A 165 15.80 -0.54 1.85
CA THR A 165 15.74 -0.49 0.39
C THR A 165 15.10 0.81 -0.10
N LYS A 166 13.99 1.25 0.50
CA LYS A 166 13.32 2.49 0.08
C LYS A 166 14.19 3.74 0.31
N VAL A 167 14.90 3.80 1.42
CA VAL A 167 15.82 4.89 1.75
C VAL A 167 16.99 4.91 0.76
N SER A 168 17.64 3.75 0.52
CA SER A 168 18.73 3.66 -0.46
C SER A 168 18.32 4.12 -1.86
N TYR A 169 17.11 3.79 -2.33
CA TYR A 169 16.61 4.31 -3.61
C TYR A 169 16.27 5.80 -3.60
N THR A 170 15.92 6.36 -2.44
CA THR A 170 15.55 7.77 -2.31
C THR A 170 16.80 8.66 -2.23
N ASP A 171 17.91 8.13 -1.70
CA ASP A 171 19.20 8.82 -1.61
C ASP A 171 19.93 8.86 -2.98
N VAL A 172 19.75 7.85 -3.84
CA VAL A 172 20.40 7.76 -5.17
C VAL A 172 19.84 8.74 -6.20
N LEU A 173 18.69 9.37 -5.94
CA LEU A 173 18.06 10.35 -6.85
C LEU A 173 18.52 11.80 -6.61
N TYR A 174 19.61 12.01 -5.87
CA TYR A 174 20.26 13.30 -5.63
C TYR A 174 21.76 13.23 -5.89
#